data_AF-A0A846XKS9-F1
#
_entry.id   AF-A0A846XKS9-F1
#
_cell.length_a   1.000
_cell.length_b   1.000
_cell.length_c   1.000
_cell.angle_alpha   90.00
_cell.angle_beta   90.00
_cell.angle_gamma   90.00
#
_symmetry.space_group_name_H-M   'P 1'
#
loop_
_entity.id
_entity.type
_entity.pdbx_description
1 polymer ?
#
loop_
_entity_poly.entity_id
_entity_poly.type
_entity_poly.pdbx_seq_one_letter_code
_entity_poly.pdbx_strand_id
1 'polypeptide(L)'
;MSTWNILHSIVLTAVLSGIAATVLGCAWPADPPRSLQRLEHRPHRRHPSHRPIGALPTPIAWTCGLPGVPLNLDDAHGAMRRHRNHDCPRKRAAYATLVAYGCVVPDSARRHYRQKARS
;
A
#
# COMPACT_ATOMS: atom_id res chain seq x y z
N MET A 1 -10.05 43.82 34.74
CA MET A 1 -9.55 43.13 33.52
C MET A 1 -10.56 43.37 32.41
N SER A 2 -10.14 44.01 31.32
CA SER A 2 -11.03 44.40 30.22
C SER A 2 -11.54 43.16 29.49
N THR A 3 -12.83 43.18 29.15
CA THR A 3 -13.50 42.18 28.30
C THR A 3 -12.76 41.98 26.96
N TRP A 4 -12.05 43.01 26.52
CA TRP A 4 -11.14 43.00 25.38
C TRP A 4 -10.00 41.97 25.48
N ASN A 5 -9.37 41.84 26.66
CA ASN A 5 -8.28 40.87 26.86
C ASN A 5 -8.79 39.43 26.87
N ILE A 6 -10.03 39.23 27.34
CA ILE A 6 -10.71 37.93 27.34
C ILE A 6 -10.99 37.50 25.90
N LEU A 7 -11.52 38.41 25.07
CA LEU A 7 -11.79 38.15 23.65
C LEU A 7 -10.51 37.81 22.87
N HIS A 8 -9.43 38.58 23.07
CA HIS A 8 -8.15 38.29 22.43
C HIS A 8 -7.59 36.92 22.82
N SER A 9 -7.70 36.54 24.10
CA SER A 9 -7.21 35.24 24.58
C SER A 9 -7.99 34.07 23.98
N ILE A 10 -9.32 34.20 23.87
CA ILE A 10 -10.20 33.19 23.26
C ILE A 10 -9.85 33.02 21.78
N VAL A 11 -9.72 34.14 21.04
CA VAL A 11 -9.40 34.11 19.61
C VAL A 11 -8.02 33.47 19.37
N LEU A 12 -7.00 33.85 20.14
CA LEU A 12 -5.66 33.30 20.02
C LEU A 12 -5.63 31.80 20.32
N THR A 13 -6.37 31.36 21.34
CA THR A 13 -6.45 29.93 21.71
C THR A 13 -7.15 29.11 20.62
N ALA A 14 -8.23 29.64 20.03
CA ALA A 14 -8.96 28.98 18.95
C ALA A 14 -8.14 28.88 17.65
N VAL A 15 -7.37 29.93 17.32
CA VAL A 15 -6.47 29.93 16.16
C VAL A 15 -5.33 28.92 16.36
N LEU A 16 -4.70 28.91 17.53
CA LEU A 16 -3.62 27.97 17.85
C LEU A 16 -4.09 26.51 17.83
N SER A 17 -5.27 26.22 18.38
CA SER A 17 -5.83 24.85 18.35
C SER A 17 -6.24 24.43 16.94
N GLY A 18 -6.78 25.34 16.13
CA GLY A 18 -7.08 25.10 14.72
C GLY A 18 -5.83 24.74 13.91
N ILE A 19 -4.74 25.48 14.09
CA ILE A 19 -3.46 25.20 13.40
C ILE A 19 -2.90 23.84 13.85
N ALA A 20 -2.91 23.54 15.15
CA ALA A 20 -2.45 22.25 15.67
C ALA A 20 -3.29 21.09 15.11
N ALA A 21 -4.62 21.22 15.06
CA ALA A 21 -5.52 20.22 14.47
C ALA A 21 -5.29 20.05 12.96
N THR A 22 -4.97 21.14 12.25
CA THR A 22 -4.70 21.12 10.81
C THR A 22 -3.37 20.42 10.52
N VAL A 23 -2.30 20.74 11.26
CA VAL A 23 -1.00 20.07 11.13
C VAL A 23 -1.11 18.59 11.48
N LEU A 24 -1.85 18.25 12.55
CA LEU A 24 -2.07 16.85 12.94
C LEU A 24 -2.93 16.09 11.92
N GLY A 25 -3.92 16.74 11.31
CA GLY A 25 -4.74 16.19 10.25
C GLY A 25 -3.99 16.02 8.91
N CYS A 26 -3.06 16.93 8.60
CA CYS A 26 -2.18 16.80 7.43
C CYS A 26 -1.11 15.71 7.62
N ALA A 27 -0.71 15.45 8.86
CA ALA A 27 0.22 14.38 9.21
C ALA A 27 -0.46 13.01 9.41
N TRP A 28 -1.77 12.96 9.64
CA TRP A 28 -2.52 11.71 9.78
C TRP A 28 -2.99 11.22 8.41
N PRO A 29 -2.42 10.12 7.89
CA PRO A 29 -2.86 9.55 6.64
C PRO A 29 -4.25 8.96 6.88
N ALA A 30 -5.28 9.69 6.48
CA ALA A 30 -6.59 9.12 6.27
C ALA A 30 -6.50 8.20 5.04
N ASP A 31 -5.94 7.00 5.21
CA ASP A 31 -6.29 5.90 4.34
C ASP A 31 -7.81 5.69 4.52
N PRO A 32 -8.65 5.93 3.50
CA PRO A 32 -10.08 5.70 3.66
C PRO A 32 -10.29 4.22 3.99
N PRO A 33 -11.17 3.87 4.94
CA PRO A 33 -11.47 2.48 5.26
C PRO A 33 -12.25 1.86 4.09
N ARG A 34 -11.54 1.42 3.05
CA ARG A 34 -12.05 0.47 2.04
C ARG A 34 -12.31 -0.92 2.65
N SER A 35 -12.10 -1.08 3.96
CA SER A 35 -12.21 -2.32 4.71
C SER A 35 -13.64 -2.74 5.02
N LEU A 36 -14.63 -1.83 5.09
CA LEU A 36 -16.01 -2.22 5.43
C LEU A 36 -16.87 -2.61 4.23
N GLN A 37 -16.66 -2.02 3.04
CA GLN A 37 -17.42 -2.41 1.85
C GLN A 37 -17.03 -3.78 1.27
N ARG A 38 -15.85 -4.30 1.61
CA ARG A 38 -15.39 -5.62 1.16
C ARG A 38 -15.77 -6.77 2.10
N LEU A 39 -16.56 -6.51 3.14
CA LEU A 39 -17.06 -7.56 4.02
C LEU A 39 -18.43 -8.10 3.60
N GLU A 40 -19.19 -7.39 2.76
CA GLU A 40 -20.58 -7.79 2.45
C GLU A 40 -20.81 -8.36 1.05
N HIS A 41 -19.83 -8.39 0.15
CA HIS A 41 -20.08 -8.76 -1.25
C HIS A 41 -19.12 -9.76 -1.90
N ARG A 42 -18.65 -10.77 -1.15
CA ARG A 42 -18.08 -11.97 -1.79
C ARG A 42 -18.56 -13.26 -1.15
N PRO A 43 -19.48 -14.01 -1.79
CA PRO A 43 -19.72 -15.39 -1.42
C PRO A 43 -18.65 -16.23 -2.14
N HIS A 44 -17.46 -16.43 -1.55
CA HIS A 44 -16.47 -17.32 -2.18
C HIS A 44 -15.70 -18.21 -1.21
N ARG A 45 -16.05 -19.50 -1.36
CA ARG A 45 -15.18 -20.69 -1.36
C ARG A 45 -14.21 -20.82 -0.19
N ARG A 46 -14.64 -21.68 0.74
CA ARG A 46 -13.75 -22.44 1.62
C ARG A 46 -12.72 -23.19 0.76
N HIS A 47 -11.48 -22.72 0.77
CA HIS A 47 -10.31 -23.56 0.50
C HIS A 47 -9.72 -23.93 1.86
N PRO A 48 -9.88 -25.17 2.34
CA PRO A 48 -9.06 -25.67 3.43
C PRO A 48 -7.71 -26.08 2.82
N SER A 49 -6.73 -25.17 2.81
CA SER A 49 -5.34 -25.53 2.53
C SER A 49 -4.66 -25.91 3.83
N HIS A 50 -4.29 -27.19 3.91
CA HIS A 50 -3.46 -27.78 4.95
C HIS A 50 -2.20 -26.92 5.22
N ARG A 51 -2.05 -26.50 6.47
CA ARG A 51 -0.86 -25.85 7.03
C ARG A 51 0.17 -26.92 7.38
N PRO A 52 1.44 -26.85 6.93
CA PRO A 52 2.54 -27.38 7.70
C PRO A 52 2.93 -26.31 8.74
N ILE A 53 2.76 -26.66 10.01
CA ILE A 53 3.24 -25.91 11.17
C ILE A 53 4.77 -26.11 11.21
N GLY A 54 5.57 -25.06 11.08
CA GLY A 54 7.02 -25.17 11.31
C GLY A 54 7.95 -24.10 10.74
N ALA A 55 7.50 -23.18 9.89
CA ALA A 55 8.35 -22.08 9.45
C ALA A 55 8.03 -20.82 10.27
N LEU A 56 8.94 -20.43 11.17
CA LEU A 56 8.89 -19.10 11.78
C LEU A 56 8.76 -18.06 10.65
N PRO A 57 7.86 -17.07 10.76
CA PRO A 57 7.81 -15.98 9.80
C PRO A 57 9.07 -15.15 10.02
N THR A 58 10.15 -15.52 9.34
CA THR A 58 11.22 -14.57 9.08
C THR A 58 10.55 -13.36 8.45
N PRO A 59 10.85 -12.13 8.86
CA PRO A 59 10.29 -10.97 8.18
C PRO A 59 10.95 -10.87 6.80
N ILE A 60 10.43 -11.64 5.83
CA ILE A 60 10.76 -11.59 4.39
C ILE A 60 10.36 -10.20 3.81
N ALA A 61 9.90 -9.26 4.64
CA ALA A 61 9.54 -7.93 4.18
C ALA A 61 10.75 -7.05 3.85
N TRP A 62 11.91 -7.22 4.49
CA TRP A 62 13.05 -6.29 4.38
C TRP A 62 14.25 -6.79 3.58
N THR A 63 14.42 -8.10 3.39
CA THR A 63 15.62 -8.60 2.69
C THR A 63 15.54 -8.41 1.17
N CYS A 64 16.62 -7.97 0.54
CA CYS A 64 16.69 -7.86 -0.93
C CYS A 64 16.91 -9.22 -1.63
N GLY A 65 17.13 -10.28 -0.85
CA GLY A 65 17.46 -11.61 -1.33
C GLY A 65 16.33 -12.26 -2.14
N LEU A 66 16.71 -13.06 -3.13
CA LEU A 66 15.77 -13.81 -3.96
C LEU A 66 14.96 -14.76 -3.07
N PRO A 67 13.62 -14.71 -3.10
CA PRO A 67 12.83 -15.68 -2.37
C PRO A 67 13.00 -17.06 -3.03
N GLY A 68 13.23 -18.10 -2.21
CA GLY A 68 13.37 -19.47 -2.72
C GLY A 68 12.08 -20.08 -3.24
N VAL A 69 10.94 -19.42 -3.01
CA VAL A 69 9.60 -19.81 -3.47
C VAL A 69 8.94 -18.58 -4.11
N PRO A 70 8.08 -18.75 -5.14
CA PRO A 70 7.28 -17.65 -5.67
C PRO A 70 6.50 -16.95 -4.55
N LEU A 71 6.42 -15.62 -4.62
CA LEU A 71 5.67 -14.83 -3.64
C LEU A 71 4.18 -15.12 -3.82
N ASN A 72 3.40 -15.00 -2.74
CA ASN A 72 1.96 -14.88 -2.90
C ASN A 72 1.62 -13.47 -3.44
N LEU A 73 0.38 -13.29 -3.88
CA LEU A 73 -0.05 -12.06 -4.55
C LEU A 73 0.09 -10.81 -3.65
N ASP A 74 -0.30 -10.91 -2.38
CA ASP A 74 -0.25 -9.79 -1.43
C ASP A 74 1.18 -9.41 -1.07
N ASP A 75 2.05 -10.40 -0.90
CA ASP A 75 3.48 -10.22 -0.65
C ASP A 75 4.20 -9.65 -1.86
N ALA A 76 3.80 -10.03 -3.07
CA ALA A 76 4.31 -9.44 -4.30
C ALA A 76 3.97 -7.95 -4.39
N HIS A 77 2.72 -7.58 -4.08
CA HIS A 77 2.33 -6.16 -3.97
C HIS A 77 3.10 -5.43 -2.86
N GLY A 78 3.26 -6.06 -1.69
CA GLY A 78 4.05 -5.50 -0.59
C GLY A 78 5.51 -5.28 -0.95
N ALA A 79 6.14 -6.24 -1.64
CA ALA A 79 7.52 -6.14 -2.12
C ALA A 79 7.68 -5.03 -3.16
N MET A 80 6.75 -4.88 -4.10
CA MET A 80 6.77 -3.77 -5.07
C MET A 80 6.65 -2.39 -4.39
N ARG A 81 5.89 -2.28 -3.29
CA ARG A 81 5.82 -1.04 -2.49
C ARG A 81 7.13 -0.76 -1.75
N ARG A 82 7.66 -1.76 -1.04
CA ARG A 82 8.87 -1.63 -0.21
C ARG A 82 10.15 -1.41 -1.03
N HIS A 83 10.27 -2.08 -2.17
CA HIS A 83 11.43 -2.00 -3.06
C HIS A 83 11.19 -1.05 -4.25
N ARG A 84 10.36 -0.01 -4.09
CA ARG A 84 10.05 0.93 -5.18
C ARG A 84 11.32 1.60 -5.74
N ASN A 85 12.21 2.03 -4.85
CA ASN A 85 13.34 2.93 -5.18
C ASN A 85 14.61 2.23 -5.67
N HIS A 86 14.70 0.90 -5.60
CA HIS A 86 15.87 0.16 -6.06
C HIS A 86 15.44 -1.10 -6.82
N ASP A 87 16.33 -1.64 -7.66
CA ASP A 87 16.10 -2.92 -8.34
C ASP A 87 16.86 -4.02 -7.61
N CYS A 88 16.13 -4.98 -7.05
CA CYS A 88 16.71 -6.12 -6.33
C CYS A 88 16.07 -7.43 -6.79
N PRO A 89 16.73 -8.58 -6.54
CA PRO A 89 16.19 -9.90 -6.91
C PRO A 89 14.77 -10.13 -6.38
N ARG A 90 14.46 -9.67 -5.17
CA ARG A 90 13.11 -9.75 -4.60
C ARG A 90 12.07 -8.95 -5.39
N LYS A 91 12.40 -7.74 -5.84
CA LYS A 91 11.50 -6.94 -6.68
C LYS A 91 11.21 -7.62 -8.01
N ARG A 92 12.22 -8.22 -8.63
CA ARG A 92 12.05 -8.97 -9.88
C ARG A 92 11.17 -10.20 -9.70
N ALA A 93 11.37 -10.95 -8.60
CA ALA A 93 10.51 -12.08 -8.26
C ALA A 93 9.05 -11.66 -8.00
N ALA A 94 8.86 -10.53 -7.30
CA ALA A 94 7.53 -9.95 -7.08
C ALA A 94 6.86 -9.53 -8.40
N TYR A 95 7.61 -8.89 -9.29
CA TYR A 95 7.12 -8.51 -10.62
C TYR A 95 6.72 -9.74 -11.44
N ALA A 96 7.57 -10.78 -11.51
CA ALA A 96 7.27 -12.02 -12.21
C ALA A 96 6.01 -12.70 -11.67
N THR A 97 5.83 -12.69 -10.35
CA THR A 97 4.61 -13.17 -9.69
C THR A 97 3.39 -12.39 -10.17
N LEU A 98 3.44 -11.05 -10.15
CA LEU A 98 2.31 -10.22 -10.60
C LEU A 98 1.97 -10.40 -12.09
N VAL A 99 2.98 -10.65 -12.93
CA VAL A 99 2.77 -10.98 -14.34
C VAL A 99 2.10 -12.35 -14.48
N ALA A 100 2.54 -13.35 -13.72
CA ALA A 100 1.93 -14.69 -13.73
C ALA A 100 0.47 -14.68 -13.27
N TYR A 101 0.12 -13.83 -12.30
CA TYR A 101 -1.26 -13.61 -11.86
C TYR A 101 -2.07 -12.67 -12.79
N GLY A 102 -1.47 -12.13 -13.86
CA GLY A 102 -2.15 -11.23 -14.80
C GLY A 102 -2.44 -9.83 -14.24
N CYS A 103 -1.87 -9.47 -13.10
CA CYS A 103 -2.08 -8.16 -12.48
C CYS A 103 -1.24 -7.05 -13.12
N VAL A 104 -0.16 -7.41 -13.81
CA VAL A 104 0.74 -6.46 -14.49
C VAL A 104 1.02 -6.97 -15.91
N VAL A 105 0.81 -6.10 -16.90
CA VAL A 105 1.16 -6.38 -18.29
C VAL A 105 2.60 -5.90 -18.54
N PRO A 106 3.51 -6.77 -19.03
CA PRO A 106 4.85 -6.38 -19.40
C PRO A 106 4.85 -5.24 -20.44
N ASP A 107 5.75 -4.27 -20.27
CA ASP A 107 5.82 -3.11 -21.17
C ASP A 107 6.26 -3.50 -22.60
N SER A 108 6.91 -4.66 -22.78
CA SER A 108 7.16 -5.25 -24.10
C SER A 108 5.86 -5.54 -24.87
N ALA A 109 4.82 -6.01 -24.19
CA ALA A 109 3.49 -6.19 -24.79
C ALA A 109 2.81 -4.85 -25.11
N ARG A 110 3.19 -3.76 -24.42
CA ARG A 110 2.68 -2.41 -24.69
C ARG A 110 3.24 -1.78 -25.96
N ARG A 111 4.47 -2.10 -26.37
CA ARG A 111 5.05 -1.52 -27.60
C ARG A 111 4.29 -1.93 -28.87
N HIS A 112 3.75 -3.15 -28.88
CA HIS A 112 3.04 -3.70 -30.04
C HIS A 112 1.74 -2.94 -30.37
N TYR A 113 0.98 -2.46 -29.37
CA TYR A 113 -0.23 -1.68 -29.64
C TYR A 113 0.08 -0.28 -30.17
N ARG A 114 1.18 0.35 -29.71
CA ARG A 114 1.58 1.69 -30.17
C ARG A 114 2.02 1.71 -31.62
N GLN A 115 2.67 0.64 -32.09
CA GLN A 115 3.06 0.52 -33.49
C GLN A 115 1.83 0.36 -34.40
N LYS A 116 0.86 -0.47 -33.99
CA LYS A 116 -0.38 -0.67 -34.76
C LYS A 116 -1.28 0.56 -34.84
N ALA A 117 -1.20 1.48 -33.87
CA ALA A 117 -1.95 2.73 -33.89
C ALA A 117 -1.28 3.87 -34.70
N ARG A 118 -0.06 3.66 -35.21
CA ARG A 118 0.70 4.63 -36.02
C ARG A 118 0.85 4.24 -37.49
N SER A 119 0.38 3.05 -37.86
CA SER A 119 0.25 2.57 -39.25
C SER A 119 -1.16 2.78 -39.75
#